data_AF-A0A5N5D2B1-F1
#
_entry.id   AF-A0A5N5D2B1-F1
#
_cell.length_a   1.000
_cell.length_b   1.000
_cell.length_c   1.000
_cell.angle_alpha   90.00
_cell.angle_beta   90.00
_cell.angle_gamma   90.00
#
_symmetry.space_group_name_H-M   'P 1'
#
loop_
_entity.id
_entity.type
_entity.pdbx_description
1 polymer ?
#
loop_
_entity_poly.entity_id
_entity_poly.type
_entity_poly.pdbx_seq_one_letter_code
_entity_poly.pdbx_strand_id
1 'polypeptide(L)'
;MSGPKQEIVVYKHSSTGETPDVLLMSKAQLEENMSANPALRLSHKAIPRGHRHIEILALDLIPEAQRKECADYPNMGASIATITLPNRVWMQRQITADQFSELHILSV
;
A
#
# COMPACT_ATOMS: atom_id res chain seq x y z
N MET A 1 20.17 4.52 -20.67
CA MET A 1 18.90 5.28 -20.76
C MET A 1 18.00 4.81 -19.64
N SER A 2 17.82 5.60 -18.57
CA SER A 2 16.81 5.27 -17.56
C SER A 2 15.45 5.60 -18.16
N GLY A 3 14.62 4.58 -18.38
CA GLY A 3 13.21 4.79 -18.72
C GLY A 3 12.51 5.63 -17.64
N PRO A 4 11.28 6.11 -17.90
CA PRO A 4 10.53 6.86 -16.89
C PRO A 4 10.48 6.04 -15.60
N LYS A 5 10.98 6.59 -14.48
CA LYS A 5 10.91 5.95 -13.17
C LYS A 5 9.43 5.66 -12.87
N GLN A 6 9.07 4.38 -12.86
CA GLN A 6 7.71 3.96 -12.55
C GLN A 6 7.42 4.30 -11.08
N GLU A 7 6.56 5.30 -10.88
CA GLU A 7 6.04 5.65 -9.56
C GLU A 7 5.01 4.63 -9.09
N ILE A 8 5.03 4.35 -7.79
CA ILE A 8 4.13 3.44 -7.09
C ILE A 8 3.46 4.19 -5.94
N VAL A 9 2.27 3.72 -5.54
CA VAL A 9 1.55 4.24 -4.37
C VAL A 9 1.97 3.43 -3.16
N VAL A 10 2.40 4.11 -2.11
CA VAL A 10 2.82 3.50 -0.86
C VAL A 10 2.01 4.08 0.29
N TYR A 11 1.40 3.20 1.07
CA TYR A 11 0.77 3.50 2.34
C TYR A 11 1.72 3.13 3.47
N LYS A 12 2.08 4.08 4.32
CA LYS A 12 2.87 3.83 5.53
C LYS A 12 1.95 3.71 6.73
N HIS A 13 1.79 2.49 7.22
CA HIS A 13 1.12 2.21 8.47
C HIS A 13 2.11 2.30 9.63
N SER A 14 1.86 3.21 10.58
CA SER A 14 2.63 3.33 11.81
C SER A 14 1.78 2.89 13.00
N SER A 15 2.32 1.97 13.80
CA SER A 15 1.74 1.57 15.09
C SER A 15 2.05 2.59 16.21
N THR A 16 2.94 3.56 15.97
CA THR A 16 3.41 4.54 16.97
C THR A 16 2.59 5.84 17.00
N GLY A 17 1.45 5.88 16.30
CA GLY A 17 0.53 7.03 16.32
C GLY A 17 0.92 8.18 15.38
N GLU A 18 1.92 7.99 14.53
CA GLU A 18 2.17 8.90 13.41
C GLU A 18 0.99 8.85 12.43
N THR A 19 0.65 10.00 11.84
CA THR A 19 -0.44 10.07 10.88
C THR A 19 -0.15 9.16 9.68
N PRO A 20 -1.05 8.22 9.36
CA PRO A 20 -0.91 7.40 8.18
C PRO A 20 -0.75 8.27 6.92
N ASP A 21 0.29 8.00 6.13
CA ASP A 21 0.61 8.80 4.95
C ASP A 21 0.58 7.95 3.67
N VAL A 22 0.01 8.53 2.61
CA VAL A 22 -0.03 7.94 1.28
C VAL A 22 0.92 8.72 0.39
N LEU A 23 2.01 8.06 0.04
CA LEU A 23 3.12 8.66 -0.69
C LEU A 23 3.26 8.06 -2.08
N LEU A 24 3.77 8.88 -2.99
CA LEU A 24 4.28 8.41 -4.27
C LEU A 24 5.79 8.28 -4.16
N MET A 25 6.32 7.12 -4.55
CA MET A 25 7.76 6.91 -4.63
C MET A 25 8.11 5.96 -5.76
N SER A 26 9.38 5.85 -6.09
CA SER A 26 9.88 4.84 -7.02
C SER A 26 10.17 3.52 -6.31
N LYS A 27 10.18 2.40 -7.06
CA LYS A 27 10.56 1.08 -6.52
C LYS A 27 11.92 1.08 -5.82
N ALA A 28 12.91 1.78 -6.39
CA ALA A 28 14.23 1.91 -5.77
C ALA A 28 14.18 2.60 -4.39
N GLN A 29 13.34 3.63 -4.24
CA GLN A 29 13.15 4.29 -2.93
C GLN A 29 12.41 3.38 -1.94
N LEU A 30 11.49 2.55 -2.42
CA LEU A 30 10.84 1.55 -1.56
C LEU A 30 11.86 0.54 -1.02
N GLU A 31 12.70 -0.01 -1.90
CA GLU A 31 13.76 -0.96 -1.55
C GLU A 31 14.79 -0.38 -0.56
N GLU A 32 15.16 0.90 -0.75
CA GLU A 32 16.03 1.64 0.17
C GLU A 32 15.37 1.79 1.56
N ASN A 33 14.08 2.16 1.63
CA ASN A 33 13.37 2.25 2.90
C ASN A 33 13.30 0.91 3.63
N MET A 34 13.05 -0.19 2.90
CA MET A 34 13.01 -1.53 3.48
C MET A 34 14.39 -1.97 3.98
N SER A 35 15.45 -1.63 3.25
CA SER A 35 16.83 -1.95 3.64
C SER A 35 17.28 -1.16 4.87
N ALA A 36 16.82 0.09 4.99
CA ALA A 36 17.14 0.94 6.13
C ALA A 36 16.42 0.52 7.42
N ASN A 37 15.27 -0.13 7.33
CA ASN A 37 14.51 -0.59 8.50
C ASN A 37 14.02 -2.04 8.34
N PRO A 38 14.78 -3.02 8.85
CA PRO A 38 14.45 -4.45 8.76
C PRO A 38 13.16 -4.87 9.47
N ALA A 39 12.60 -4.03 10.35
CA ALA A 39 11.32 -4.31 10.98
C ALA A 39 10.14 -4.07 10.03
N LEU A 40 10.34 -3.31 8.94
CA LEU A 40 9.29 -3.05 7.97
C LEU A 40 8.91 -4.30 7.20
N ARG A 41 7.60 -4.52 7.09
CA ARG A 41 6.97 -5.53 6.27
C ARG A 41 6.32 -4.86 5.09
N LEU A 42 6.44 -5.50 3.93
CA LEU A 42 5.78 -5.08 2.71
C LEU A 42 4.64 -6.06 2.41
N SER A 43 3.49 -5.50 2.12
CA SER A 43 2.34 -6.21 1.59
C SER A 43 1.68 -5.38 0.51
N HIS A 44 0.77 -5.99 -0.25
CA HIS A 44 0.17 -5.38 -1.41
C HIS A 44 -1.36 -5.55 -1.38
N LYS A 45 -2.03 -4.53 -1.91
CA LYS A 45 -3.47 -4.48 -2.07
C LYS A 45 -3.83 -3.90 -3.43
N ALA A 46 -4.73 -4.56 -4.15
CA ALA A 46 -5.24 -4.03 -5.41
C ALA A 46 -6.01 -2.72 -5.17
N ILE A 47 -5.80 -1.72 -6.03
CA ILE A 47 -6.58 -0.49 -6.06
C ILE A 47 -7.76 -0.70 -7.02
N PRO A 48 -9.01 -0.79 -6.52
CA PRO A 48 -10.20 -0.93 -7.36
C PRO A 48 -10.39 0.30 -8.24
N ARG A 49 -10.84 0.10 -9.48
CA ARG A 49 -11.18 1.23 -10.38
C ARG A 49 -12.39 2.00 -9.85
N GLY A 50 -12.45 3.29 -10.13
CA GLY A 50 -13.50 4.19 -9.63
C GLY A 50 -13.41 4.57 -8.14
N HIS A 51 -12.65 3.84 -7.32
CA HIS A 51 -12.54 4.12 -5.89
C HIS A 51 -11.46 5.16 -5.61
N ARG A 52 -11.83 6.23 -4.92
CA ARG A 52 -10.88 7.24 -4.39
C ARG A 52 -10.44 6.93 -2.96
N HIS A 53 -11.33 6.35 -2.18
CA HIS A 53 -11.07 5.91 -0.82
C HIS A 53 -10.80 4.42 -0.83
N ILE A 54 -9.70 4.02 -0.20
CA ILE A 54 -9.30 2.63 -0.07
C ILE A 54 -9.30 2.29 1.41
N GLU A 55 -10.11 1.32 1.76
CA GLU A 55 -10.12 0.75 3.09
C GLU A 55 -8.88 -0.14 3.27
N ILE A 56 -8.21 -0.01 4.40
CA ILE A 56 -7.11 -0.88 4.82
C ILE A 56 -7.65 -1.78 5.92
N LEU A 57 -7.54 -3.09 5.71
CA LEU A 57 -7.98 -4.13 6.63
C LEU A 57 -6.79 -4.61 7.45
N ALA A 58 -7.06 -5.20 8.61
CA ALA A 58 -6.02 -5.82 9.43
C ALA A 58 -5.22 -6.89 8.65
N LEU A 59 -5.90 -7.68 7.80
CA LEU A 59 -5.24 -8.65 6.92
C LEU A 59 -4.29 -8.02 5.91
N ASP A 60 -4.52 -6.77 5.50
CA ASP A 60 -3.69 -6.09 4.52
C ASP A 60 -2.31 -5.73 5.10
N LEU A 61 -2.16 -5.62 6.42
CA LEU A 61 -0.86 -5.42 7.07
C LEU A 61 0.01 -6.68 7.09
N ILE A 62 -0.59 -7.84 6.78
CA ILE A 62 0.08 -9.14 6.78
C ILE A 62 0.63 -9.43 5.37
N PRO A 63 1.91 -9.82 5.23
CA PRO A 63 2.48 -10.25 3.95
C PRO A 63 1.66 -11.38 3.32
N GLU A 64 1.53 -11.39 1.98
CA GLU A 64 0.63 -12.30 1.25
C GLU A 64 0.89 -13.77 1.56
N ALA A 65 2.17 -14.13 1.73
CA ALA A 65 2.62 -15.47 2.05
C ALA A 65 2.05 -15.98 3.40
N GLN A 66 1.81 -15.07 4.34
CA GLN A 66 1.35 -15.38 5.71
C GLN A 66 -0.16 -15.21 5.89
N ARG A 67 -0.86 -14.58 4.93
CA ARG A 67 -2.31 -14.32 5.04
C ARG A 67 -3.15 -15.58 5.24
N LYS A 68 -2.74 -16.73 4.68
CA LYS A 68 -3.46 -18.00 4.82
C LYS A 68 -3.49 -18.50 6.25
N GLU A 69 -2.40 -18.31 6.99
CA GLU A 69 -2.29 -18.70 8.40
C GLU A 69 -3.12 -17.77 9.30
N CYS A 70 -3.42 -16.58 8.81
CA CYS A 70 -4.21 -15.59 9.51
C CYS A 70 -5.70 -15.59 9.13
N ALA A 71 -6.13 -16.38 8.15
CA ALA A 71 -7.48 -16.31 7.60
C ALA A 71 -8.59 -16.57 8.64
N ASP A 72 -8.30 -17.41 9.64
CA ASP A 72 -9.28 -17.83 10.64
C ASP A 72 -9.39 -16.85 11.83
N TYR A 73 -8.54 -15.82 11.91
CA TYR A 73 -8.63 -14.86 13.01
C TYR A 73 -9.82 -13.90 12.80
N PRO A 74 -10.70 -13.75 13.82
CA PRO A 74 -11.99 -13.06 13.67
C PRO A 74 -11.86 -11.58 13.30
N ASN A 75 -10.74 -10.94 13.65
CA ASN A 75 -10.54 -9.51 13.46
C ASN A 75 -9.78 -9.16 12.17
N MET A 76 -9.41 -10.14 11.34
CA MET A 76 -8.59 -9.88 10.15
C MET A 76 -9.34 -9.12 9.05
N GLY A 77 -10.67 -9.24 9.01
CA GLY A 77 -11.54 -8.45 8.13
C GLY A 77 -11.87 -7.05 8.67
N ALA A 78 -11.38 -6.68 9.86
CA ALA A 78 -11.68 -5.37 10.44
C ALA A 78 -10.93 -4.25 9.71
N SER A 79 -11.67 -3.16 9.46
CA SER A 79 -11.11 -1.91 8.97
C SER A 79 -10.23 -1.25 10.02
N ILE A 80 -8.97 -0.96 9.66
CA ILE A 80 -8.02 -0.28 10.55
C ILE A 80 -7.76 1.17 10.11
N ALA A 81 -7.94 1.47 8.82
CA ALA A 81 -7.78 2.80 8.28
C ALA A 81 -8.55 2.94 6.96
N THR A 82 -8.92 4.17 6.62
CA THR A 82 -9.38 4.52 5.28
C THR A 82 -8.45 5.58 4.73
N ILE A 83 -7.80 5.29 3.60
CA ILE A 83 -6.90 6.21 2.95
C ILE A 83 -7.56 6.87 1.74
N THR A 84 -7.16 8.10 1.44
CA THR A 84 -7.60 8.80 0.24
C THR A 84 -6.46 8.81 -0.76
N LEU A 85 -6.70 8.29 -1.97
CA LEU A 85 -5.70 8.32 -3.03
C LEU A 85 -5.39 9.78 -3.43
N PRO A 86 -4.11 10.12 -3.71
CA PRO A 86 -3.77 11.39 -4.30
C PRO A 86 -4.53 11.62 -5.62
N ASN A 87 -4.96 12.86 -5.88
CA ASN A 87 -5.76 13.19 -7.07
C ASN A 87 -5.13 12.70 -8.37
N ARG A 88 -3.80 12.84 -8.48
CA ARG A 88 -3.02 12.36 -9.62
C ARG A 88 -3.18 10.85 -9.84
N VAL A 89 -3.06 10.07 -8.78
CA VAL A 89 -3.21 8.60 -8.81
C VAL A 89 -4.62 8.22 -9.24
N TRP A 90 -5.63 8.80 -8.60
CA TRP A 90 -7.02 8.49 -8.89
C TRP A 90 -7.40 8.81 -10.34
N MET A 91 -6.97 9.98 -10.85
CA MET A 91 -7.19 10.37 -12.25
C MET A 91 -6.48 9.44 -13.23
N GLN A 92 -5.19 9.15 -13.00
CA GLN A 92 -4.43 8.25 -13.88
C GLN A 92 -5.03 6.84 -13.89
N ARG A 93 -5.53 6.36 -12.75
CA ARG A 93 -6.23 5.07 -12.64
C ARG A 93 -7.52 4.99 -13.47
N GLN A 94 -8.18 6.11 -13.77
CA GLN A 94 -9.35 6.13 -14.66
C GLN A 94 -8.95 6.09 -16.15
N ILE A 95 -7.78 6.64 -16.49
CA ILE A 95 -7.33 6.81 -17.87
C ILE A 95 -6.54 5.57 -18.35
N THR A 96 -5.69 5.02 -17.47
CA THR A 96 -4.79 3.90 -17.78
C THR A 96 -5.10 2.69 -16.92
N ALA A 97 -5.26 1.53 -17.57
CA ALA A 97 -5.63 0.27 -16.93
C ALA A 97 -4.59 -0.25 -15.91
N ASP A 98 -3.30 -0.05 -16.21
CA ASP A 98 -2.20 -0.72 -15.50
C ASP A 98 -1.45 0.20 -14.54
N GLN A 99 -1.60 1.52 -14.67
CA GLN A 99 -0.89 2.45 -13.80
C GLN A 99 -1.58 2.53 -12.43
N PHE A 100 -0.76 2.55 -11.36
CA PHE A 100 -1.20 2.57 -9.97
C PHE A 100 -2.27 1.50 -9.67
N SER A 101 -2.04 0.29 -10.16
CA SER A 101 -2.94 -0.84 -9.94
C SER A 101 -2.90 -1.43 -8.56
N GLU A 102 -1.84 -1.13 -7.84
CA GLU A 102 -1.49 -1.76 -6.60
C GLU A 102 -1.01 -0.71 -5.61
N LEU A 103 -1.54 -0.83 -4.40
CA LEU A 103 -1.10 -0.13 -3.21
C LEU A 103 -0.06 -1.00 -2.51
N HIS A 104 1.11 -0.44 -2.29
CA HIS A 104 2.16 -1.06 -1.48
C HIS A 104 1.97 -0.59 -0.05
N ILE A 105 1.83 -1.50 0.89
CA ILE A 105 1.57 -1.22 2.29
C ILE A 105 2.85 -1.55 3.06
N LEU A 106 3.42 -0.54 3.71
CA LEU A 106 4.52 -0.69 4.64
C LEU A 106 3.96 -0.69 6.06
N SER A 107 4.20 -1.76 6.79
CA SER A 107 3.80 -1.92 8.19
C SER A 107 5.00 -2.25 9.06
N VAL A 108 4.96 -1.85 10.34
CA VAL A 108 5.93 -2.23 11.38
C VAL A 108 5.32 -3.30 12.27
#